data_AF-A0A7X9Y981-F1
#
_entry.id   AF-A0A7X9Y981-F1
#
_cell.length_a   1.000
_cell.length_b   1.000
_cell.length_c   1.000
_cell.angle_alpha   90.00
_cell.angle_beta   90.00
_cell.angle_gamma   90.00
#
_symmetry.space_group_name_H-M   'P 1'
#
loop_
_entity.id
_entity.type
_entity.pdbx_description
1 polymer ?
#
loop_
_entity_poly.entity_id
_entity_poly.type
_entity_poly.pdbx_seq_one_letter_code
_entity_poly.pdbx_strand_id
1 'polypeptide(L)' 'GMPAYEASCLAVWLHATAGERQGTFGRGLAASDLIPAIRQLLEEQSPCLK' A
#
# COMPACT_ATOMS: atom_id res chain seq x y z
N GLY A 1 -0.96 -1.43 -19.61
CA GLY A 1 -1.41 -1.11 -18.23
C GLY A 1 -2.23 -2.27 -17.70
N MET A 2 -2.30 -2.43 -16.39
CA MET A 2 -3.10 -3.47 -15.72
C MET A 2 -4.60 -3.26 -15.97
N PRO A 3 -5.42 -4.31 -16.19
CA PRO A 3 -6.86 -4.13 -16.38
C PRO A 3 -7.55 -3.69 -15.08
N ALA A 4 -8.75 -3.11 -15.22
CA ALA A 4 -9.41 -2.37 -14.14
C ALA A 4 -9.73 -3.24 -12.91
N TYR A 5 -10.11 -4.50 -13.13
CA TYR A 5 -10.43 -5.42 -12.05
C TYR A 5 -9.18 -5.74 -11.22
N GLU A 6 -8.11 -6.17 -11.88
CA GLU A 6 -6.83 -6.51 -11.25
C GLU A 6 -6.21 -5.29 -10.55
N ALA A 7 -6.31 -4.10 -11.17
CA ALA A 7 -5.83 -2.86 -10.57
C ALA A 7 -6.61 -2.52 -9.29
N SER A 8 -7.92 -2.75 -9.27
CA SER A 8 -8.76 -2.53 -8.08
C SER A 8 -8.44 -3.54 -6.98
N CYS A 9 -8.26 -4.82 -7.34
CA CYS A 9 -7.83 -5.85 -6.38
C CYS A 9 -6.48 -5.51 -5.76
N LEU A 10 -5.51 -5.08 -6.57
CA LEU A 10 -4.20 -4.65 -6.09
C LEU A 10 -4.31 -3.45 -5.14
N ALA A 11 -5.12 -2.43 -5.49
CA ALA A 11 -5.30 -1.26 -4.64
C ALA A 11 -5.89 -1.61 -3.26
N VAL A 12 -6.91 -2.48 -3.22
CA VAL A 12 -7.52 -2.95 -1.97
C VAL A 12 -6.51 -3.72 -1.13
N TRP A 13 -5.74 -4.62 -1.75
CA TRP A 13 -4.70 -5.38 -1.06
C TRP A 13 -3.62 -4.45 -0.49
N LEU A 14 -3.09 -3.52 -1.30
CA LEU A 14 -2.09 -2.55 -0.87
C LEU A 14 -2.58 -1.72 0.32
N HIS A 15 -3.82 -1.25 0.29
CA HIS A 15 -4.40 -0.46 1.38
C HIS A 15 -4.54 -1.27 2.68
N ALA A 16 -5.07 -2.50 2.59
CA ALA A 16 -5.26 -3.37 3.74
C ALA A 16 -3.92 -3.78 4.36
N THR A 17 -2.95 -4.19 3.55
CA THR A 17 -1.61 -4.59 4.02
C THR A 17 -0.84 -3.40 4.61
N ALA A 18 -0.94 -2.21 4.00
CA ALA A 18 -0.36 -1.00 4.58
C ALA A 18 -0.97 -0.70 5.97
N GLY A 19 -2.29 -0.80 6.10
CA GLY A 19 -2.99 -0.62 7.37
C GLY A 19 -2.60 -1.64 8.43
N GLU A 20 -2.49 -2.91 8.05
CA GLU A 20 -2.02 -3.98 8.95
C GLU A 20 -0.59 -3.72 9.45
N ARG A 21 0.35 -3.44 8.54
CA ARG A 21 1.75 -3.12 8.89
C ARG A 21 1.80 -1.92 9.83
N GLN A 22 1.06 -0.86 9.50
CA GLN A 22 1.07 0.37 10.28
C GLN A 22 0.37 0.24 11.64
N GLY A 23 -0.64 -0.63 11.75
CA GLY A 23 -1.33 -0.90 13.01
C GLY A 23 -0.43 -1.48 14.11
N THR A 24 0.73 -2.04 13.74
CA THR A 24 1.73 -2.52 14.70
C THR A 24 2.42 -1.39 15.49
N PHE A 25 2.38 -0.14 15.00
CA PHE A 25 3.01 1.01 15.65
C PHE A 25 2.11 1.69 16.70
N GLY A 26 0.89 1.19 16.93
CA GLY A 26 0.02 1.64 18.03
C GLY A 26 -1.37 2.09 17.60
N ARG A 27 -2.13 2.65 18.55
CA ARG A 27 -3.51 3.11 18.33
C ARG A 27 -3.48 4.55 17.78
N GLY A 28 -4.14 4.78 16.64
CA GLY A 28 -4.35 6.13 16.09
C GLY A 28 -3.62 6.41 14.78
N LEU A 29 -3.81 5.54 13.78
CA LEU A 29 -3.24 5.77 12.46
C LEU A 29 -3.94 6.95 11.77
N ALA A 30 -3.17 7.96 11.34
CA ALA A 30 -3.70 8.95 10.42
C ALA A 30 -3.77 8.33 9.02
N ALA A 31 -4.84 8.63 8.26
CA ALA A 31 -4.96 8.13 6.89
C ALA A 31 -3.76 8.51 6.01
N SER A 32 -3.09 9.62 6.32
CA SER A 32 -1.85 10.07 5.66
C SER A 32 -0.68 9.11 5.83
N ASP A 33 -0.63 8.35 6.91
CA ASP A 33 0.48 7.42 7.21
C ASP A 33 0.48 6.21 6.25
N LEU A 34 -0.67 5.92 5.63
CA LEU A 34 -0.79 4.83 4.65
C LEU A 34 -0.11 5.15 3.32
N ILE A 35 -0.04 6.43 2.92
CA ILE A 35 0.51 6.83 1.61
C ILE A 35 1.97 6.38 1.44
N PRO A 36 2.91 6.69 2.36
CA PRO A 36 4.28 6.20 2.26
C PRO A 36 4.38 4.67 2.38
N ALA A 37 3.55 4.03 3.20
CA ALA A 37 3.55 2.57 3.37
C ALA A 37 3.09 1.82 2.10
N ILE A 38 2.05 2.33 1.41
CA ILE A 38 1.57 1.80 0.13
C ILE A 38 2.65 1.94 -0.95
N ARG A 39 3.34 3.09 -0.99
CA ARG A 39 4.44 3.29 -1.93
C ARG A 39 5.55 2.26 -1.71
N GLN A 40 5.98 2.07 -0.47
CA GLN A 40 7.01 1.09 -0.14
C GLN A 40 6.61 -0.32 -0.58
N LEU A 41 5.38 -0.75 -0.27
CA LEU A 41 4.84 -2.05 -0.70
C LEU A 41 4.87 -2.26 -2.22
N LEU A 42 4.58 -1.21 -2.98
CA LEU A 42 4.62 -1.26 -4.44
C LEU A 42 6.06 -1.36 -4.95
N GLU A 43 6.97 -0.57 -4.38
CA GLU A 43 8.38 -0.53 -4.77
C GLU A 43 9.14 -1.83 -4.40
N GLU A 44 8.73 -2.54 -3.36
CA GLU A 44 9.26 -3.87 -2.99
C GLU A 44 9.11 -4.88 -4.15
N GLN A 45 8.02 -4.79 -4.92
CA GLN A 45 7.69 -5.72 -6.00
C GLN A 45 8.03 -5.18 -7.39
N SER A 46 7.92 -3.86 -7.55
CA SER A 46 8.17 -3.15 -8.80
C SER A 46 8.99 -1.89 -8.49
N PRO A 47 10.31 -2.04 -8.29
CA PRO A 47 11.16 -0.92 -7.96
C PRO A 47 11.12 0.11 -9.08
N CYS A 48 10.95 1.38 -8.72
CA CYS A 48 11.12 2.48 -9.67
C CYS A 48 12.61 2.63 -10.02
N LEU A 49 13.04 1.88 -11.03
CA LEU A 49 14.36 2.05 -11.65
C LEU A 49 14.35 3.31 -12.52
N LYS A 50 15.43 4.09 -12.44
CA LYS A 50 15.63 5.34 -13.20
C LYS A 50 15.82 5.09 -14.70
#